data_AF-A0AAV4FQ36-F1
#
_entry.id   AF-A0AAV4FQ36-F1
#
_cell.length_a   1.000
_cell.length_b   1.000
_cell.length_c   1.000
_cell.angle_alpha   90.00
_cell.angle_beta   90.00
_cell.angle_gamma   90.00
#
_symmetry.space_group_name_H-M   'P 1'
#
loop_
_entity.id
_entity.type
_entity.pdbx_description
1 polymer ?
#
loop_
_entity_poly.entity_id
_entity_poly.type
_entity_poly.pdbx_seq_one_letter_code
_entity_poly.pdbx_strand_id
1 'polypeptide(L)'
;MTVSYSAIRSSQGLYVRTCVVLIVCPAFDISDTHGFRYHIYADDSQLYRSTEVNDVSVVMKSLNESMIDVSSWMSANKLELNEEKTDTIIIDTESKLLNTEIRTVKLNNQELMISSKVRNPGAYIGSNLFI
;
A
#
# COMPACT_ATOMS: atom_id res chain seq x y z
N MET A 1 -4.64 -18.80 11.34
CA MET A 1 -5.79 -17.92 11.04
C MET A 1 -5.54 -17.35 9.66
N THR A 2 -6.19 -17.89 8.64
CA THR A 2 -5.96 -17.50 7.24
C THR A 2 -6.65 -16.17 7.00
N VAL A 3 -5.88 -15.08 6.89
CA VAL A 3 -6.42 -13.80 6.44
C VAL A 3 -6.81 -13.99 4.97
N SER A 4 -8.09 -14.29 4.74
CA SER A 4 -8.63 -14.23 3.39
C SER A 4 -8.65 -12.76 3.00
N TYR A 5 -7.74 -12.37 2.12
CA TYR A 5 -7.94 -11.18 1.32
C TYR A 5 -9.19 -11.46 0.48
N SER A 6 -10.35 -11.13 1.01
CA SER A 6 -11.59 -11.22 0.25
C SER A 6 -11.42 -10.33 -0.97
N ALA A 7 -11.50 -10.94 -2.16
CA ALA A 7 -11.54 -10.28 -3.45
C ALA A 7 -12.15 -8.88 -3.31
N ILE A 8 -11.36 -7.85 -3.65
CA ILE A 8 -11.85 -6.47 -3.72
C ILE A 8 -12.88 -6.46 -4.86
N ARG A 9 -14.13 -6.80 -4.53
CA ARG A 9 -15.25 -6.76 -5.46
C ARG A 9 -15.53 -5.30 -5.80
N SER A 10 -15.11 -4.89 -6.98
CA SER A 10 -15.74 -3.79 -7.71
C SER A 10 -17.19 -4.18 -8.01
N SER A 11 -18.11 -3.22 -7.94
CA SER A 11 -19.54 -3.39 -8.25
C SER A 11 -19.82 -3.75 -9.72
N GLN A 12 -18.80 -3.68 -10.58
CA GLN A 12 -18.87 -4.02 -12.00
C GLN A 12 -18.02 -5.28 -12.22
N GLY A 13 -18.68 -6.41 -12.52
CA GLY A 13 -18.10 -7.76 -12.52
C GLY A 13 -17.08 -8.05 -13.62
N LEU A 14 -15.94 -7.34 -13.63
CA LEU A 14 -14.80 -7.64 -14.48
C LEU A 14 -13.54 -7.78 -13.62
N TYR A 15 -13.18 -9.03 -13.33
CA TYR A 15 -11.82 -9.37 -12.90
C TYR A 15 -10.84 -8.83 -13.97
N VAL A 16 -9.57 -8.58 -13.61
CA VAL A 16 -8.49 -8.19 -14.54
C VAL A 16 -8.27 -6.69 -14.79
N ARG A 17 -8.22 -5.83 -13.76
CA ARG A 17 -7.60 -4.49 -13.92
C ARG A 17 -6.80 -3.94 -12.74
N THR A 18 -6.86 -4.58 -11.58
CA THR A 18 -6.43 -3.96 -10.33
C THR A 18 -4.96 -4.22 -10.01
N CYS A 19 -4.16 -3.16 -10.01
CA CYS A 19 -2.94 -3.05 -9.23
C CYS A 19 -3.33 -2.67 -7.79
N VAL A 20 -2.86 -3.43 -6.80
CA VAL A 20 -2.99 -3.06 -5.38
C VAL A 20 -1.64 -2.59 -4.87
N VAL A 21 -1.57 -1.35 -4.41
CA VAL A 21 -0.43 -0.86 -3.62
C VAL A 21 -0.76 -1.14 -2.17
N LEU A 22 0.11 -1.83 -1.44
CA LEU A 22 -0.01 -2.07 -0.01
C LEU A 22 1.24 -1.55 0.71
N ILE A 23 1.02 -0.82 1.79
CA ILE A 23 2.04 -0.33 2.70
C ILE A 23 1.74 -0.80 4.11
N VAL A 24 2.75 -1.29 4.82
CA VAL A 24 2.66 -1.65 6.23
C VAL A 24 3.51 -0.66 7.02
N CYS A 25 2.90 0.12 7.92
CA CYS A 25 3.57 1.13 8.74
C CYS A 25 3.09 1.07 10.20
N PRO A 26 3.89 1.46 11.19
CA PRO A 26 3.46 1.47 12.59
C PRO A 26 2.48 2.63 12.87
N ALA A 27 1.31 2.29 13.41
CA ALA A 27 0.22 3.13 13.93
C ALA A 27 -0.12 4.43 13.15
N PHE A 28 -1.33 4.46 12.55
CA PHE A 28 -1.83 5.62 11.83
C PHE A 28 -3.34 5.83 12.04
N ASP A 29 -3.76 7.07 12.32
CA ASP A 29 -5.17 7.47 12.33
C ASP A 29 -5.33 8.85 11.66
N ILE A 30 -5.97 8.88 10.49
CA ILE A 30 -6.31 10.12 9.78
C ILE A 30 -7.67 9.96 9.12
N SER A 31 -8.41 11.08 9.11
CA SER A 31 -9.72 11.23 8.51
C SER A 31 -9.72 11.35 6.98
N ASP A 32 -8.59 11.69 6.36
CA ASP A 32 -8.45 11.82 4.89
C ASP A 32 -7.24 11.04 4.34
N THR A 33 -7.52 9.86 3.80
CA THR A 33 -6.52 8.97 3.22
C THR A 33 -6.42 9.10 1.71
N HIS A 34 -6.93 10.18 1.09
CA HIS A 34 -6.88 10.41 -0.36
C HIS A 34 -7.37 9.21 -1.20
N GLY A 35 -8.40 8.51 -0.71
CA GLY A 35 -8.98 7.33 -1.36
C GLY A 35 -8.25 6.01 -1.11
N PHE A 36 -7.25 5.98 -0.24
CA PHE A 36 -6.66 4.73 0.27
C PHE A 36 -7.54 4.12 1.36
N ARG A 37 -7.68 2.80 1.34
CA ARG A 37 -8.28 2.05 2.45
C ARG A 37 -7.19 1.72 3.45
N TYR A 38 -7.55 1.65 4.72
CA TYR A 38 -6.60 1.29 5.77
C TYR A 38 -7.15 0.18 6.65
N HIS A 39 -6.25 -0.56 7.28
CA HIS A 39 -6.55 -1.57 8.28
C HIS A 39 -5.54 -1.42 9.41
N ILE A 40 -6.02 -1.26 10.64
CA ILE A 40 -5.17 -1.14 11.83
C ILE A 40 -5.25 -2.47 12.58
N TYR A 41 -4.09 -3.06 12.87
CA TYR A 41 -3.96 -4.25 13.68
C TYR A 41 -2.89 -4.03 14.75
N ALA A 42 -3.33 -3.85 16.00
CA ALA A 42 -2.47 -3.50 17.13
C ALA A 42 -1.56 -2.29 16.80
N ASP A 43 -0.24 -2.48 16.84
CA ASP A 43 0.75 -1.44 16.56
C ASP A 43 1.01 -1.22 15.07
N ASP A 44 0.49 -2.09 14.19
CA ASP A 44 0.70 -2.04 12.74
C ASP A 44 -0.54 -1.51 12.02
N SER A 45 -0.32 -0.67 11.00
CA SER A 45 -1.33 -0.14 10.10
C SER A 45 -0.98 -0.52 8.66
N GLN A 46 -2.00 -0.84 7.88
CA GLN A 46 -1.88 -1.28 6.50
C GLN A 46 -2.68 -0.35 5.62
N LEU A 47 -2.02 0.35 4.70
CA LEU A 47 -2.67 1.24 3.75
C LEU A 47 -2.69 0.58 2.38
N TYR A 48 -3.84 0.50 1.72
CA TYR A 48 -3.94 -0.08 0.40
C TYR A 48 -4.93 0.62 -0.52
N ARG A 49 -4.63 0.61 -1.83
CA ARG A 49 -5.53 1.13 -2.87
C ARG A 49 -5.46 0.30 -4.13
N SER A 50 -6.62 0.04 -4.70
CA SER A 50 -6.82 -0.63 -5.98
C SER A 50 -6.92 0.42 -7.10
N THR A 51 -6.22 0.20 -8.20
CA THR A 51 -6.23 1.09 -9.37
C THR A 51 -5.94 0.35 -10.66
N GLU A 52 -6.21 0.97 -11.81
CA GLU A 52 -5.70 0.46 -13.09
C GLU A 52 -4.18 0.68 -13.21
N VAL A 53 -3.49 -0.21 -13.93
CA VAL A 53 -2.01 -0.15 -14.11
C VAL A 53 -1.54 1.19 -14.67
N ASN A 54 -2.30 1.75 -15.62
CA ASN A 54 -1.96 3.03 -16.24
C ASN A 54 -2.02 4.20 -15.25
N ASP A 55 -2.76 4.05 -14.15
CA ASP A 55 -2.97 5.08 -13.14
C ASP A 55 -2.09 4.84 -11.88
N VAL A 56 -1.21 3.84 -11.89
CA VAL A 56 -0.35 3.54 -10.73
C VAL A 56 0.52 4.73 -10.37
N SER A 57 1.05 5.47 -11.35
CA SER A 57 1.84 6.69 -11.09
C SER A 57 1.04 7.75 -10.34
N VAL A 58 -0.25 7.92 -10.67
CA VAL A 58 -1.17 8.84 -9.96
C VAL A 58 -1.40 8.36 -8.54
N VAL A 59 -1.63 7.06 -8.35
CA VAL A 59 -1.78 6.47 -7.01
C VAL A 59 -0.51 6.63 -6.19
N MET A 60 0.67 6.41 -6.75
CA MET A 60 1.95 6.62 -6.05
C MET A 60 2.17 8.08 -5.66
N LYS A 61 1.71 9.03 -6.49
CA LYS A 61 1.76 10.45 -6.15
C LYS A 61 0.81 10.77 -4.98
N SER A 62 -0.46 10.37 -5.08
CA SER A 62 -1.44 10.55 -4.01
C SER A 62 -1.02 9.86 -2.72
N LEU A 63 -0.30 8.73 -2.83
CA LEU A 63 0.27 8.05 -1.69
C LEU A 63 1.35 8.88 -1.00
N ASN A 64 2.30 9.44 -1.75
CA ASN A 64 3.33 10.29 -1.18
C ASN A 64 2.71 11.50 -0.46
N GLU A 65 1.72 12.14 -1.08
CA GLU A 65 0.97 13.26 -0.48
C GLU A 65 0.27 12.83 0.82
N SER A 66 -0.44 11.69 0.79
CA SER A 66 -1.06 11.13 2.00
C SER A 66 -0.04 10.88 3.11
N MET A 67 1.13 10.34 2.77
CA MET A 67 2.19 10.03 3.73
C MET A 67 2.90 11.27 4.30
N ILE A 68 2.94 12.38 3.56
CA ILE A 68 3.38 13.68 4.09
C ILE A 68 2.38 14.16 5.15
N ASP A 69 1.08 14.04 4.89
CA ASP A 69 0.05 14.45 5.83
C ASP A 69 0.05 13.54 7.07
N VAL A 70 0.25 12.24 6.88
CA VAL A 70 0.48 11.25 7.95
C VAL A 70 1.63 11.68 8.84
N SER A 71 2.80 11.90 8.24
CA SER A 71 4.02 12.23 8.95
C SER A 71 3.88 13.55 9.72
N SER A 72 3.20 14.53 9.11
CA SER A 72 2.88 15.83 9.73
C SER A 72 1.96 15.67 10.94
N TRP A 73 0.89 14.87 10.83
CA TRP A 73 -0.02 14.60 11.93
C TRP A 73 0.66 13.82 13.06
N MET A 74 1.45 12.79 12.74
CA MET A 74 2.21 12.01 13.72
C MET A 74 3.17 12.91 14.49
N SER A 75 3.92 13.75 13.77
CA SER A 75 4.85 14.72 14.37
C SER A 75 4.14 15.68 15.33
N ALA A 76 2.98 16.20 14.94
CA ALA A 76 2.16 17.06 15.79
C ALA A 76 1.65 16.33 17.06
N ASN A 77 1.47 15.01 16.99
CA ASN A 77 1.04 14.16 18.09
C ASN A 77 2.20 13.48 18.84
N LYS A 78 3.45 13.90 18.61
CA LYS A 78 4.67 13.33 19.22
C LYS A 78 4.88 11.84 18.90
N LEU A 79 4.40 11.41 17.74
CA LEU A 79 4.64 10.12 17.13
C LEU A 79 5.60 10.30 15.95
N GLU A 80 6.29 9.23 15.57
CA GLU A 80 7.20 9.24 14.43
C GLU A 80 6.87 8.06 13.52
N LEU A 81 6.80 8.34 12.22
CA LEU A 81 6.66 7.32 11.21
C LEU A 81 8.00 6.58 11.08
N ASN A 82 8.02 5.29 11.39
CA ASN A 82 9.24 4.50 11.19
C ASN A 82 9.32 4.02 9.73
N GLU A 83 9.95 4.85 8.90
CA GLU A 83 10.14 4.58 7.48
C GLU A 83 11.03 3.35 7.25
N GLU A 84 12.00 3.06 8.14
CA GLU A 84 12.85 1.86 8.05
C GLU A 84 12.07 0.55 8.24
N LYS A 85 10.96 0.61 8.98
CA LYS A 85 10.05 -0.54 9.16
C LYS A 85 8.92 -0.56 8.13
N THR A 86 8.85 0.43 7.24
CA THR A 86 7.76 0.55 6.28
C THR A 86 8.04 -0.27 5.03
N ASP A 87 7.24 -1.33 4.83
CA ASP A 87 7.33 -2.21 3.68
C ASP A 87 6.29 -1.82 2.62
N THR A 88 6.69 -1.79 1.34
CA THR A 88 5.79 -1.51 0.21
C THR A 88 5.77 -2.67 -0.79
N ILE A 89 4.58 -3.03 -1.28
CA ILE A 89 4.39 -4.01 -2.36
C ILE A 89 3.38 -3.51 -3.39
N ILE A 90 3.64 -3.85 -4.66
CA ILE A 90 2.66 -3.84 -5.73
C ILE A 90 2.20 -5.28 -5.97
N ILE A 91 0.89 -5.49 -5.97
CA ILE A 91 0.25 -6.76 -6.28
C ILE A 91 -0.47 -6.63 -7.62
N ASP A 92 -0.09 -7.44 -8.59
CA ASP A 92 -0.73 -7.55 -9.90
C ASP A 92 -0.34 -8.91 -10.55
N THR A 93 -0.86 -9.20 -11.74
CA THR A 93 -0.49 -10.39 -12.51
C THR A 93 0.98 -10.37 -12.90
N GLU A 94 1.62 -11.55 -12.95
CA GLU A 94 3.05 -11.71 -13.26
C GLU A 94 3.45 -11.01 -14.57
N SER A 95 2.66 -11.18 -15.64
CA SER A 95 2.90 -10.54 -16.94
C SER A 95 2.92 -9.01 -16.87
N LYS A 96 2.16 -8.40 -15.94
CA LYS A 96 2.11 -6.95 -15.76
C LYS A 96 3.22 -6.45 -14.84
N LEU A 97 3.55 -7.20 -13.80
CA LEU A 97 4.72 -6.90 -12.96
C LEU A 97 6.01 -6.90 -13.78
N LEU A 98 6.13 -7.79 -14.77
CA LEU A 98 7.26 -7.82 -15.70
C LEU A 98 7.33 -6.58 -16.60
N ASN A 99 6.18 -6.01 -16.96
CA ASN A 99 6.08 -4.81 -17.80
C ASN A 99 6.05 -3.50 -16.99
N THR A 100 6.05 -3.57 -15.66
CA THR A 100 6.03 -2.40 -14.79
C THR A 100 7.46 -1.94 -14.50
N GLU A 101 7.81 -0.73 -14.95
CA GLU A 101 9.12 -0.13 -14.69
C GLU A 101 9.24 0.49 -13.29
N ILE A 102 8.15 0.52 -12.52
CA ILE A 102 8.10 1.13 -11.20
C ILE A 102 8.83 0.23 -10.19
N ARG A 103 10.01 0.67 -9.74
CA ARG A 103 10.85 -0.03 -8.75
C ARG A 103 10.84 0.63 -7.38
N THR A 104 10.48 1.91 -7.34
CA THR A 104 10.46 2.71 -6.12
C THR A 104 9.14 3.45 -5.98
N VAL A 105 8.79 3.76 -4.73
CA VAL A 105 7.72 4.67 -4.37
C VAL A 105 8.30 5.78 -3.52
N LYS A 106 7.72 6.98 -3.58
CA LYS A 106 8.03 8.03 -2.61
C LYS A 106 7.05 7.96 -1.45
N LEU A 107 7.57 7.84 -0.25
CA LEU A 107 6.83 7.84 1.00
C LEU A 107 7.41 8.97 1.84
N ASN A 108 6.61 9.99 2.16
CA ASN A 108 7.08 11.16 2.90
C ASN A 108 8.35 11.81 2.27
N ASN A 109 8.38 11.89 0.93
CA ASN A 109 9.54 12.34 0.13
C ASN A 109 10.80 11.46 0.18
N GLN A 110 10.79 10.36 0.93
CA GLN A 110 11.84 9.35 0.91
C GLN A 110 11.53 8.28 -0.15
N GLU A 111 12.54 7.85 -0.90
CA GLU A 111 12.38 6.74 -1.84
C GLU A 111 12.46 5.40 -1.10
N LEU A 112 11.42 4.59 -1.26
CA LEU A 112 11.35 3.22 -0.77
C LEU A 112 11.30 2.24 -1.93
N MET A 113 12.00 1.12 -1.78
CA MET A 113 12.00 0.04 -2.76
C MET A 113 10.69 -0.74 -2.69
N ILE A 114 10.09 -1.00 -3.84
CA ILE A 114 8.94 -1.90 -3.93
C ILE A 114 9.47 -3.33 -3.85
N SER A 115 9.03 -4.07 -2.84
CA SER A 115 9.38 -5.46 -2.65
C SER A 115 8.42 -6.38 -3.43
N SER A 116 8.92 -7.52 -3.89
CA SER A 116 8.08 -8.62 -4.41
C SER A 116 7.42 -9.44 -3.29
N LYS A 117 7.82 -9.21 -2.03
CA LYS A 117 7.31 -9.91 -0.86
C LYS A 117 7.42 -9.03 0.39
N VAL A 118 6.33 -8.85 1.11
CA VAL A 118 6.30 -8.06 2.36
C VAL A 118 5.82 -8.90 3.53
N ARG A 119 6.25 -8.53 4.74
CA ARG A 119 5.81 -9.18 5.97
C ARG A 119 4.54 -8.51 6.47
N ASN A 120 3.51 -9.31 6.73
CA ASN A 120 2.30 -8.91 7.44
C ASN A 120 2.27 -9.70 8.76
N PRO A 121 1.75 -9.18 9.88
CA PRO A 121 1.62 -9.94 11.12
C PRO A 121 1.13 -11.39 10.91
N GLY A 122 2.04 -12.35 11.11
CA GLY A 122 1.76 -13.78 10.99
C GLY A 122 1.74 -14.37 9.56
N ALA A 123 2.02 -13.58 8.52
CA ALA A 123 2.03 -14.06 7.12
C ALA A 123 3.02 -13.29 6.23
N TYR A 124 3.33 -13.85 5.06
CA TYR A 124 4.01 -13.10 4.00
C TYR A 124 3.06 -12.92 2.83
N ILE A 125 3.09 -11.73 2.25
CA ILE A 125 2.31 -11.39 1.05
C ILE A 125 3.28 -11.32 -0.12
N GLY A 126 3.03 -12.09 -1.18
CA GLY A 126 3.77 -12.03 -2.43
C GLY A 126 3.06 -11.13 -3.45
N SER A 127 3.83 -10.56 -4.38
CA SER A 127 3.31 -9.68 -5.44
C SER A 127 2.44 -10.42 -6.46
N ASN A 128 2.57 -11.75 -6.53
CA ASN A 128 1.78 -12.65 -7.35
C ASN A 128 0.51 -13.18 -6.65
N LEU A 129 0.16 -12.65 -5.47
CA LEU A 129 -1.08 -13.01 -4.79
C LEU A 129 -2.27 -12.50 -5.60
N PHE A 130 -2.94 -13.39 -6.34
CA PHE A 130 -4.21 -13.06 -6.99
C PHE A 130 -5.30 -12.94 -5.90
N ILE A 131 -5.77 -11.71 -5.69
CA ILE A 131 -6.88 -11.38 -4.77
C ILE A 131 -8.17 -11.23 -5.57
#